data_AF-A0AA91YYW4-F1
#
_entry.id   AF-A0AA91YYW4-F1
#
_cell.length_a   1.000
_cell.length_b   1.000
_cell.length_c   1.000
_cell.angle_alpha   90.00
_cell.angle_beta   90.00
_cell.angle_gamma   90.00
#
_symmetry.space_group_name_H-M   'P 1'
#
loop_
_entity.id
_entity.type
_entity.pdbx_description
1 polymer ?
#
loop_
_entity_poly.entity_id
_entity_poly.type
_entity_poly.pdbx_seq_one_letter_code
_entity_poly.pdbx_strand_id
1 'polypeptide(L)'
;MRNKILNRFIGVYDDRDEYQLYEIHKELAFSGIMLWYLTTLLMIISLIIDTIHHTLSFATPSLFIVNMIYAILTLIKIRKKQLDETDCASIEEYEEKKKQLKKSSFLAGIQWGLSMLILMEYVFPYLSTGELNLEWWNVLIWLLGGMLFGMTMYLFSKSKLQKHF
;
A
#
# COMPACT_ATOMS: atom_id res chain seq x y z
N MET A 1 -3.78 29.47 3.36
CA MET A 1 -4.57 28.56 4.24
C MET A 1 -3.74 27.36 4.73
N ARG A 2 -3.00 26.65 3.85
CA ARG A 2 -2.15 25.51 4.24
C ARG A 2 -1.15 25.82 5.36
N ASN A 3 -0.45 26.96 5.27
CA ASN A 3 0.51 27.36 6.30
C ASN A 3 -0.16 27.74 7.64
N LYS A 4 -1.38 28.29 7.62
CA LYS A 4 -2.13 28.59 8.86
C LYS A 4 -2.57 27.32 9.60
N ILE A 5 -3.00 26.29 8.86
CA ILE A 5 -3.34 24.98 9.44
C ILE A 5 -2.09 24.31 10.00
N LEU A 6 -0.98 24.37 9.24
CA LEU A 6 0.30 23.84 9.68
C LEU A 6 0.76 24.52 10.98
N ASN A 7 0.85 25.85 10.99
CA ASN A 7 1.27 26.65 12.15
C ASN A 7 0.40 26.36 13.38
N ARG A 8 -0.93 26.22 13.19
CA ARG A 8 -1.83 25.81 14.28
C ARG A 8 -1.55 24.40 14.78
N PHE A 9 -1.27 23.45 13.89
CA PHE A 9 -0.98 22.06 14.25
C PHE A 9 0.33 21.94 15.04
N ILE A 10 1.37 22.68 14.65
CA ILE A 10 2.67 22.68 15.33
C ILE A 10 2.73 23.67 16.51
N GLY A 11 1.71 24.51 16.70
CA GLY A 11 1.58 25.42 17.85
C GLY A 11 2.39 26.72 17.77
N VAL A 12 2.72 27.22 16.58
CA VAL A 12 3.42 28.52 16.40
C VAL A 12 2.50 29.59 15.81
N TYR A 13 2.79 30.84 16.18
CA TYR A 13 2.03 32.02 15.75
C TYR A 13 2.66 32.73 14.55
N ASP A 14 4.01 32.74 14.45
CA ASP A 14 4.70 33.42 13.35
C ASP A 14 4.92 32.51 12.13
N ASP A 15 5.12 33.16 10.98
CA ASP A 15 5.51 32.49 9.75
C ASP A 15 6.87 31.78 9.89
N ARG A 16 7.03 30.69 9.15
CA ARG A 16 8.24 29.86 9.13
C ARG A 16 9.08 30.21 7.92
N ASP A 17 10.39 30.24 8.08
CA ASP A 17 11.31 30.31 6.94
C ASP A 17 11.28 29.01 6.11
N GLU A 18 11.89 29.03 4.92
CA GLU A 18 11.88 27.88 4.01
C GLU A 18 12.55 26.64 4.62
N TYR A 19 13.61 26.83 5.42
CA TYR A 19 14.35 25.74 6.06
C TYR A 19 13.52 25.07 7.17
N GLN A 20 12.89 25.87 8.03
CA GLN A 20 11.98 25.41 9.07
C GLN A 20 10.79 24.67 8.46
N LEU A 21 10.20 25.21 7.39
CA LEU A 21 9.09 24.57 6.70
C LEU A 21 9.49 23.22 6.11
N TYR A 22 10.70 23.12 5.57
CA TYR A 22 11.26 21.86 5.06
C TYR A 22 11.42 20.81 6.16
N GLU A 23 12.07 21.14 7.28
CA GLU A 23 12.25 20.19 8.40
C GLU A 23 10.91 19.78 9.02
N ILE A 24 9.97 20.72 9.18
CA ILE A 24 8.61 20.40 9.66
C ILE A 24 7.93 19.41 8.72
N HIS A 25 7.98 19.62 7.40
CA HIS A 25 7.37 18.71 6.44
C HIS A 25 8.01 17.32 6.44
N LYS A 26 9.32 17.24 6.62
CA LYS A 26 10.06 15.99 6.72
C LYS A 26 9.63 15.18 7.96
N GLU A 27 9.59 15.81 9.13
CA GLU A 27 9.19 15.14 10.38
C GLU A 27 7.71 14.71 10.35
N LEU A 28 6.82 15.54 9.79
CA LEU A 28 5.41 15.17 9.62
C LEU A 28 5.22 14.05 8.61
N ALA A 29 6.00 14.00 7.53
CA ALA A 29 5.95 12.92 6.56
C ALA A 29 6.38 11.59 7.19
N PHE A 30 7.48 11.59 7.95
CA PHE A 30 7.95 10.41 8.68
C PHE A 30 6.93 9.94 9.72
N SER A 31 6.41 10.88 10.52
CA SER A 31 5.35 10.59 11.50
C SER A 31 4.09 10.02 10.84
N GLY A 32 3.71 10.53 9.67
CA GLY A 32 2.59 10.00 8.88
C GLY A 32 2.81 8.56 8.42
N ILE A 33 4.02 8.21 8.00
CA ILE A 33 4.40 6.83 7.64
C ILE A 33 4.29 5.92 8.87
N MET A 34 4.82 6.35 10.02
CA MET A 34 4.74 5.59 11.27
C MET A 34 3.29 5.38 11.73
N LEU A 35 2.46 6.43 11.64
CA LEU A 35 1.04 6.33 11.95
C LEU A 35 0.31 5.35 11.02
N TRP A 36 0.64 5.32 9.73
CA TRP A 36 0.04 4.37 8.79
C TRP A 36 0.38 2.91 9.13
N TYR A 37 1.62 2.65 9.55
CA TYR A 37 1.99 1.31 10.05
C TYR A 37 1.25 0.96 11.35
N LEU A 38 1.12 1.92 12.27
CA LEU A 38 0.38 1.71 13.52
C LEU A 38 -1.10 1.42 13.25
N THR A 39 -1.76 2.18 12.38
CA THR A 39 -3.18 1.96 12.02
C THR A 39 -3.37 0.65 11.28
N THR A 40 -2.39 0.21 10.49
CA THR A 40 -2.39 -1.12 9.87
C THR A 40 -2.27 -2.22 10.92
N LEU A 41 -1.39 -2.08 11.92
CA LEU A 41 -1.27 -3.03 13.02
C LEU A 41 -2.56 -3.14 13.83
N LEU A 42 -3.17 -2.00 14.19
CA LEU A 42 -4.44 -1.97 14.92
C LEU A 42 -5.59 -2.60 14.11
N MET A 43 -5.62 -2.39 12.80
CA MET A 43 -6.60 -3.02 11.92
C MET A 43 -6.46 -4.55 11.93
N ILE A 44 -5.23 -5.08 11.88
CA ILE A 44 -4.98 -6.53 11.95
C ILE A 44 -5.44 -7.09 13.29
N ILE A 45 -5.12 -6.42 14.41
CA ILE A 45 -5.57 -6.84 15.74
C ILE A 45 -7.09 -6.83 15.82
N SER A 46 -7.74 -5.77 15.34
CA SER A 46 -9.20 -5.65 15.29
C SER A 46 -9.83 -6.79 14.47
N LEU A 47 -9.24 -7.12 13.33
CA LEU A 47 -9.71 -8.21 12.47
C LEU A 47 -9.59 -9.58 13.18
N ILE A 48 -8.50 -9.83 13.91
CA ILE A 48 -8.33 -11.06 14.69
C ILE A 48 -9.42 -11.18 15.77
N ILE A 49 -9.67 -10.11 16.53
CA ILE A 49 -10.70 -10.05 17.56
C ILE A 49 -12.09 -10.32 16.95
N ASP A 50 -12.41 -9.62 15.86
CA ASP A 50 -13.67 -9.76 15.13
C ASP A 50 -13.89 -11.20 14.64
N THR A 51 -12.82 -11.83 14.13
CA THR A 51 -12.88 -13.22 13.65
C THR A 51 -13.14 -14.20 14.79
N ILE A 52 -12.46 -14.04 15.93
CA ILE A 52 -12.63 -14.89 17.13
C ILE A 52 -14.04 -14.77 17.71
N HIS A 53 -14.61 -13.56 17.69
CA HIS A 53 -15.96 -13.32 18.22
C HIS A 53 -17.08 -13.57 17.20
N HIS A 54 -16.75 -13.94 15.96
CA HIS A 54 -17.69 -14.07 14.85
C HIS A 54 -18.57 -12.83 14.63
N THR A 55 -18.00 -11.64 14.85
CA THR A 55 -18.68 -10.35 14.66
C THR A 55 -17.81 -9.41 13.85
N LEU A 56 -18.40 -8.61 12.96
CA LEU A 56 -17.68 -7.54 12.27
C LEU A 56 -17.92 -6.22 13.01
N SER A 57 -16.94 -5.78 13.81
CA SER A 57 -17.03 -4.51 14.51
C SER A 57 -16.84 -3.35 13.54
N PHE A 58 -17.29 -2.15 13.90
CA PHE A 58 -17.07 -0.94 13.10
C PHE A 58 -15.59 -0.57 12.97
N ALA A 59 -14.74 -0.98 13.93
CA ALA A 59 -13.33 -0.64 13.98
C ALA A 59 -12.55 -1.19 12.77
N THR A 60 -12.77 -2.45 12.40
CA THR A 60 -12.07 -3.11 11.30
C THR A 60 -12.29 -2.44 9.93
N PRO A 61 -13.54 -2.25 9.44
CA PRO A 61 -13.77 -1.57 8.16
C PRO A 61 -13.39 -0.09 8.20
N SER A 62 -13.56 0.61 9.32
CA SER A 62 -13.18 2.03 9.42
C SER A 62 -11.66 2.23 9.35
N LEU A 63 -10.87 1.40 10.05
CA LEU A 63 -9.41 1.41 9.96
C LEU A 63 -8.92 1.04 8.57
N PHE A 64 -9.56 0.07 7.91
CA PHE A 64 -9.27 -0.28 6.52
C PHE A 64 -9.49 0.92 5.59
N ILE A 65 -10.64 1.60 5.71
CA ILE A 65 -10.95 2.79 4.90
C ILE A 65 -9.92 3.90 5.14
N VAL A 66 -9.54 4.18 6.39
CA VAL A 66 -8.52 5.19 6.71
C VAL A 66 -7.17 4.84 6.06
N ASN A 67 -6.72 3.59 6.18
CA ASN A 67 -5.47 3.12 5.56
C ASN A 67 -5.50 3.25 4.04
N MET A 68 -6.62 2.90 3.41
CA MET A 68 -6.81 3.01 1.96
C MET A 68 -6.82 4.47 1.49
N ILE A 69 -7.56 5.35 2.18
CA ILE A 69 -7.58 6.78 1.86
C ILE A 69 -6.17 7.36 1.96
N TYR A 70 -5.44 7.07 3.04
CA TYR A 70 -4.08 7.56 3.24
C TYR A 70 -3.14 7.08 2.12
N ALA A 71 -3.16 5.79 1.79
CA ALA A 71 -2.32 5.21 0.75
C ALA A 71 -2.63 5.81 -0.63
N ILE A 72 -3.92 5.90 -1.00
CA ILE A 72 -4.36 6.46 -2.29
C ILE A 72 -3.98 7.93 -2.41
N LEU A 73 -4.24 8.75 -1.38
CA LEU A 73 -3.90 10.17 -1.41
C LEU A 73 -2.39 10.40 -1.55
N THR A 74 -1.58 9.59 -0.85
CA THR A 74 -0.13 9.65 -0.92
C THR A 74 0.36 9.27 -2.32
N LEU A 75 -0.14 8.15 -2.86
CA LEU A 75 0.19 7.68 -4.20
C LEU A 75 -0.17 8.72 -5.27
N ILE A 76 -1.38 9.28 -5.25
CA ILE A 76 -1.82 10.29 -6.21
C ILE A 76 -0.95 11.55 -6.12
N LYS A 77 -0.63 12.03 -4.91
CA LYS A 77 0.16 13.26 -4.73
C LYS A 77 1.61 13.10 -5.16
N ILE A 78 2.22 11.96 -4.87
CA ILE A 78 3.58 11.63 -5.32
C ILE A 78 3.59 11.55 -6.84
N ARG A 79 2.63 10.80 -7.42
CA ARG A 79 2.58 10.57 -8.86
C ARG A 79 2.28 11.84 -9.66
N LYS A 80 1.37 12.69 -9.17
CA LYS A 80 1.05 14.00 -9.78
C LYS A 80 2.28 14.91 -9.88
N LYS A 81 3.23 14.76 -8.95
CA LYS A 81 4.48 15.51 -8.91
C LYS A 81 5.67 14.74 -9.51
N GLN A 82 5.44 13.53 -10.03
CA GLN A 82 6.47 12.68 -10.64
C GLN A 82 7.66 12.38 -9.70
N LEU A 83 7.44 12.41 -8.38
CA LEU A 83 8.50 12.21 -7.38
C LEU A 83 8.92 10.75 -7.23
N ASP A 84 8.24 9.83 -7.91
CA ASP A 84 8.51 8.39 -7.94
C ASP A 84 8.97 7.89 -9.31
N GLU A 85 9.36 8.80 -10.19
CA GLU A 85 9.93 8.44 -11.49
C GLU A 85 11.37 7.97 -11.37
N THR A 86 11.76 7.10 -12.28
CA THR A 86 13.13 6.58 -12.38
C THR A 86 13.62 6.88 -13.77
N ASP A 87 14.59 7.80 -13.84
CA ASP A 87 15.24 8.16 -15.09
C ASP A 87 16.17 7.03 -15.54
N CYS A 88 16.12 6.75 -16.84
CA CYS A 88 17.05 5.85 -17.50
C CYS A 88 17.93 6.68 -18.44
N ALA A 89 19.24 6.62 -18.24
CA ALA A 89 20.22 7.38 -19.03
C ALA A 89 20.52 6.74 -20.39
N SER A 90 20.14 5.47 -20.60
CA SER A 90 20.34 4.75 -21.86
C SER A 90 19.20 3.76 -22.17
N ILE A 91 19.13 3.33 -23.43
CA ILE A 91 18.19 2.29 -23.88
C ILE A 91 18.48 0.95 -23.18
N GLU A 92 19.75 0.63 -22.95
CA GLU A 92 20.18 -0.59 -22.26
C GLU A 92 19.70 -0.63 -20.81
N GLU A 93 19.88 0.48 -20.08
CA GLU A 93 19.41 0.61 -18.69
C GLU A 93 17.88 0.50 -18.61
N TYR A 94 17.16 1.07 -19.58
CA TYR A 94 15.70 0.96 -19.65
C TYR A 94 15.24 -0.50 -19.83
N GLU A 95 15.85 -1.26 -20.74
CA GLU A 95 15.46 -2.66 -20.95
C GLU A 95 15.87 -3.55 -19.76
N GLU A 96 16.99 -3.27 -19.10
CA GLU A 96 17.38 -3.97 -17.88
C GLU A 96 16.36 -3.75 -16.75
N LYS A 97 16.06 -2.48 -16.42
CA LYS A 97 15.08 -2.14 -15.38
C LYS A 97 13.70 -2.72 -15.71
N LYS A 98 13.28 -2.69 -16.98
CA LYS A 98 12.02 -3.31 -17.43
C LYS A 98 12.00 -4.82 -17.22
N LYS A 99 13.12 -5.53 -17.43
CA LYS A 99 13.24 -6.97 -17.15
C LYS A 99 13.17 -7.26 -15.64
N GLN A 100 13.86 -6.45 -14.83
CA GLN A 100 13.79 -6.54 -13.37
C GLN A 100 12.36 -6.30 -12.86
N LEU A 101 11.65 -5.29 -13.39
CA LEU A 101 10.25 -5.01 -13.05
C LEU A 101 9.32 -6.17 -13.41
N LYS A 102 9.49 -6.80 -14.59
CA LYS A 102 8.71 -8.01 -14.95
C LYS A 102 8.88 -9.11 -13.92
N LYS A 103 10.13 -9.41 -13.56
CA LYS A 103 10.45 -10.46 -12.58
C LYS A 103 9.87 -10.13 -11.20
N SER A 104 10.09 -8.90 -10.72
CA SER A 104 9.57 -8.44 -9.43
C SER A 104 8.04 -8.47 -9.39
N SER A 105 7.37 -7.98 -10.44
CA SER A 105 5.89 -7.95 -10.50
C SER A 105 5.28 -9.35 -10.60
N PHE A 106 5.95 -10.26 -11.32
CA PHE A 106 5.55 -11.67 -11.38
C PHE A 106 5.67 -12.36 -10.01
N LEU A 107 6.80 -12.17 -9.33
CA LEU A 107 7.00 -12.69 -7.97
C LEU A 107 5.98 -12.10 -6.99
N ALA A 108 5.69 -10.80 -7.09
CA ALA A 108 4.66 -10.15 -6.28
C ALA A 108 3.26 -10.73 -6.53
N GLY A 109 2.92 -11.02 -7.80
CA GLY A 109 1.67 -11.70 -8.17
C GLY A 109 1.55 -13.09 -7.57
N ILE A 110 2.61 -13.90 -7.64
CA ILE A 110 2.66 -15.23 -7.00
C ILE A 110 2.52 -15.11 -5.49
N GLN A 111 3.33 -14.26 -4.87
CA GLN A 111 3.33 -14.06 -3.42
C GLN A 111 1.94 -13.64 -2.94
N TRP A 112 1.32 -12.66 -3.61
CA TRP A 112 -0.01 -12.18 -3.25
C TRP A 112 -1.07 -13.26 -3.45
N GLY A 113 -1.07 -13.94 -4.60
CA GLY A 113 -2.03 -15.02 -4.90
C GLY A 113 -1.96 -16.16 -3.89
N LEU A 114 -0.75 -16.64 -3.56
CA LEU A 114 -0.54 -17.67 -2.53
C LEU A 114 -0.95 -17.19 -1.14
N SER A 115 -0.62 -15.94 -0.79
CA SER A 115 -0.99 -15.38 0.51
C SER A 115 -2.50 -15.29 0.66
N MET A 116 -3.22 -14.83 -0.37
CA MET A 116 -4.67 -14.74 -0.35
C MET A 116 -5.33 -16.11 -0.31
N LEU A 117 -4.80 -17.10 -1.04
CA LEU A 117 -5.26 -18.48 -0.96
C LEU A 117 -5.12 -19.02 0.47
N ILE A 118 -3.94 -18.89 1.09
CA ILE A 118 -3.71 -19.36 2.46
C ILE A 118 -4.65 -18.63 3.44
N LEU A 119 -4.73 -17.31 3.32
CA LEU A 119 -5.46 -16.49 4.27
C LEU A 119 -6.97 -16.70 4.19
N MET A 120 -7.51 -16.78 2.96
CA MET A 120 -8.95 -16.89 2.72
C MET A 120 -9.48 -18.32 2.77
N GLU A 121 -8.67 -19.32 2.40
CA GLU A 121 -9.12 -20.72 2.37
C GLU A 121 -8.72 -21.51 3.63
N TYR A 122 -7.69 -21.06 4.36
CA TYR A 122 -7.22 -21.75 5.56
C TYR A 122 -7.38 -20.90 6.81
N VAL A 123 -6.75 -19.72 6.87
CA VAL A 123 -6.65 -18.97 8.13
C VAL A 123 -8.02 -18.46 8.58
N PHE A 124 -8.75 -17.75 7.72
CA PHE A 124 -10.05 -17.18 8.09
C PHE A 124 -11.14 -18.22 8.31
N PRO A 125 -11.32 -19.25 7.46
CA PRO A 125 -12.30 -20.30 7.73
C PRO A 125 -11.99 -21.06 9.02
N TYR A 126 -10.72 -21.42 9.26
CA TYR A 126 -10.33 -22.09 10.50
C TYR A 126 -10.64 -21.23 11.75
N LEU A 127 -10.37 -19.92 11.70
CA LEU A 127 -10.66 -19.02 12.82
C LEU A 127 -12.16 -18.71 12.98
N SER A 128 -12.95 -18.76 11.89
CA SER A 128 -14.36 -18.35 11.89
C SER A 128 -15.35 -19.50 12.03
N THR A 129 -15.08 -20.67 11.46
CA THR A 129 -16.03 -21.80 11.46
C THR A 129 -15.37 -23.08 11.97
N GLY A 130 -14.04 -23.13 12.04
CA GLY A 130 -13.28 -24.33 12.40
C GLY A 130 -13.26 -25.40 11.31
N GLU A 131 -13.91 -25.15 10.17
CA GLU A 131 -14.01 -26.08 9.04
C GLU A 131 -13.25 -25.54 7.83
N LEU A 132 -12.56 -26.46 7.13
CA LEU A 132 -11.85 -26.16 5.88
C LEU A 132 -12.65 -26.71 4.71
N ASN A 133 -13.15 -25.84 3.83
CA ASN A 133 -13.72 -26.26 2.56
C ASN A 133 -12.83 -25.79 1.41
N LEU A 134 -11.92 -26.67 0.98
CA LEU A 134 -10.96 -26.39 -0.09
C LEU A 134 -11.51 -26.84 -1.43
N GLU A 135 -12.17 -25.92 -2.13
CA GLU A 135 -12.65 -26.18 -3.47
C GLU A 135 -11.60 -25.82 -4.53
N TRP A 136 -11.47 -26.67 -5.55
CA TRP A 136 -10.58 -26.41 -6.68
C TRP A 136 -10.90 -25.10 -7.41
N TRP A 137 -12.17 -24.67 -7.37
CA TRP A 137 -12.59 -23.40 -7.94
C TRP A 137 -11.96 -22.19 -7.23
N ASN A 138 -11.83 -22.23 -5.91
CA ASN A 138 -11.20 -21.17 -5.13
C ASN A 138 -9.70 -21.06 -5.45
N VAL A 139 -9.03 -22.19 -5.62
CA VAL A 139 -7.62 -22.24 -6.07
C VAL A 139 -7.46 -21.54 -7.43
N LEU A 140 -8.37 -21.80 -8.38
CA LEU A 140 -8.36 -21.14 -9.69
C LEU A 140 -8.60 -19.62 -9.58
N ILE A 141 -9.54 -19.18 -8.73
CA ILE A 141 -9.81 -17.76 -8.49
C ILE A 141 -8.56 -17.05 -8.00
N TRP A 142 -7.88 -17.59 -6.98
CA TRP A 142 -6.70 -16.94 -6.40
C TRP A 142 -5.49 -16.96 -7.34
N LEU A 143 -5.37 -17.98 -8.19
CA LEU A 143 -4.36 -18.03 -9.25
C LEU A 143 -4.58 -16.93 -10.30
N LEU A 144 -5.82 -16.77 -10.78
CA LEU A 144 -6.20 -15.69 -11.69
C LEU A 144 -6.02 -14.31 -11.04
N GLY A 145 -6.40 -14.18 -9.77
CA GLY A 145 -6.22 -12.96 -8.98
C GLY A 145 -4.74 -12.57 -8.85
N GLY A 146 -3.86 -13.53 -8.56
CA GLY A 146 -2.41 -13.31 -8.50
C GLY A 146 -1.83 -12.86 -9.84
N MET A 147 -2.28 -13.45 -10.96
CA MET A 147 -1.88 -13.00 -12.30
C MET A 147 -2.34 -11.56 -12.58
N LEU A 148 -3.59 -11.22 -12.31
CA LEU A 148 -4.12 -9.87 -12.49
C LEU A 148 -3.37 -8.86 -11.64
N PHE A 149 -3.13 -9.18 -10.36
CA PHE A 149 -2.37 -8.34 -9.45
C PHE A 149 -0.94 -8.10 -9.97
N GLY A 150 -0.23 -9.16 -10.35
CA GLY A 150 1.11 -9.07 -10.92
C GLY A 150 1.14 -8.20 -12.19
N MET A 151 0.13 -8.33 -13.07
CA MET A 151 0.01 -7.50 -14.26
C MET A 151 -0.21 -6.03 -13.92
N THR A 152 -1.08 -5.71 -12.96
CA THR A 152 -1.30 -4.33 -12.51
C THR A 152 -0.05 -3.72 -11.91
N MET A 153 0.69 -4.48 -11.10
CA MET A 153 1.95 -4.04 -10.51
C MET A 153 3.01 -3.77 -11.58
N TYR A 154 3.06 -4.60 -12.62
CA TYR A 154 3.96 -4.38 -13.75
C TYR A 154 3.63 -3.09 -14.51
N LEU A 155 2.36 -2.89 -14.86
CA LEU A 155 1.91 -1.69 -15.58
C LEU A 155 2.17 -0.42 -14.76
N PHE A 156 1.82 -0.45 -13.47
CA PHE A 156 2.04 0.66 -12.56
C PHE A 156 3.53 1.00 -12.42
N SER A 157 4.38 0.00 -12.18
CA SER A 157 5.83 0.22 -12.02
C SER A 157 6.49 0.64 -13.33
N LYS A 158 6.09 0.05 -14.46
CA LYS A 158 6.58 0.46 -15.78
C LYS A 158 6.22 1.92 -16.10
N SER A 159 5.06 2.39 -15.66
CA SER A 159 4.66 3.79 -15.88
C SER A 159 5.61 4.81 -15.24
N LYS A 160 6.41 4.39 -14.27
CA LYS A 160 7.39 5.23 -13.56
C LYS A 160 8.75 5.31 -14.26
N LEU A 161 9.02 4.46 -15.26
CA LEU A 161 10.27 4.51 -16.02
C LEU A 161 10.19 5.62 -17.08
N GLN A 162 11.06 6.63 -16.96
CA GLN A 162 11.19 7.70 -17.95
C GLN A 162 12.36 7.43 -18.90
N LYS A 163 12.15 7.78 -20.18
CA LYS A 163 13.16 7.66 -21.23
C LYS A 163 13.73 9.04 -21.50
N HIS A 164 14.97 9.28 -21.07
CA HIS A 164 15.70 10.50 -21.36
C HIS A 164 16.84 10.18 -22.33
N PHE A 165 16.48 9.92 -23.59
CA PHE A 165 17.40 9.76 -24.71
C PHE A 165 16.77 10.28 -26.00
#